data_AF-A0A328VID7-F1
#
_entry.id   AF-A0A328VID7-F1
#
_cell.length_a   1.000
_cell.length_b   1.000
_cell.length_c   1.000
_cell.angle_alpha   90.00
_cell.angle_beta   90.00
_cell.angle_gamma   90.00
#
_symmetry.space_group_name_H-M   'P 1'
#
loop_
_entity.id
_entity.type
_entity.pdbx_description
1 polymer ?
#
loop_
_entity_poly.entity_id
_entity_poly.type
_entity_poly.pdbx_seq_one_letter_code
_entity_poly.pdbx_strand_id
1 'polypeptide(L)'
;MATAEEIIKAVAVLVKQEGKEIFSREDIRRQLGVDRPTWERSYTGIFQMMRSDGVSKIKYGTARPRRVENASHPLKVGPRFKDVFRRVEHGRHTLTEYGWRLVDEVLAEERSG
;
A
#
# COMPACT_ATOMS: atom_id res chain seq x y z
N MET A 1 -3.50 -10.99 -0.17
CA MET A 1 -2.79 -10.46 -1.35
C MET A 1 -3.72 -9.62 -2.22
N ALA A 2 -4.95 -10.09 -2.50
CA ALA A 2 -5.99 -9.34 -3.21
C ALA A 2 -6.16 -7.88 -2.73
N THR A 3 -6.20 -7.62 -1.43
CA THR A 3 -6.33 -6.26 -0.88
C THR A 3 -5.21 -5.30 -1.30
N ALA A 4 -3.97 -5.78 -1.41
CA ALA A 4 -2.85 -4.95 -1.85
C ALA A 4 -2.98 -4.60 -3.33
N GLU A 5 -3.40 -5.56 -4.14
CA GLU A 5 -3.67 -5.38 -5.56
C GLU A 5 -4.84 -4.42 -5.80
N GLU A 6 -5.95 -4.57 -5.05
CA GLU A 6 -7.07 -3.62 -5.07
C GLU A 6 -6.62 -2.20 -4.74
N ILE A 7 -5.77 -2.03 -3.72
CA ILE A 7 -5.18 -0.73 -3.39
C ILE A 7 -4.38 -0.17 -4.56
N ILE A 8 -3.54 -0.98 -5.23
CA ILE A 8 -2.78 -0.53 -6.40
C ILE A 8 -3.70 -0.15 -7.54
N LYS A 9 -4.73 -0.94 -7.84
CA LYS A 9 -5.70 -0.65 -8.90
C LYS A 9 -6.44 0.66 -8.64
N ALA A 10 -6.87 0.89 -7.41
CA ALA A 10 -7.49 2.16 -7.01
C ALA A 10 -6.52 3.33 -7.16
N VAL A 11 -5.27 3.19 -6.71
CA VAL A 11 -4.26 4.24 -6.87
C VAL A 11 -3.93 4.48 -8.35
N ALA A 12 -3.91 3.44 -9.18
CA ALA A 12 -3.69 3.55 -10.62
C ALA A 12 -4.73 4.46 -11.28
N VAL A 13 -6.01 4.31 -10.90
CA VAL A 13 -7.08 5.22 -11.36
C VAL A 13 -6.82 6.65 -10.89
N LEU A 14 -6.54 6.85 -9.59
CA LEU A 14 -6.27 8.18 -9.04
C LEU A 14 -5.12 8.90 -9.76
N VAL A 15 -4.01 8.22 -10.02
CA VAL A 15 -2.82 8.87 -10.60
C VAL A 15 -2.85 8.95 -12.13
N LYS A 16 -3.39 7.94 -12.83
CA LYS A 16 -3.35 7.90 -14.30
C LYS A 16 -4.60 8.49 -14.96
N GLN A 17 -5.77 8.37 -14.34
CA GLN A 17 -7.02 8.87 -14.91
C GLN A 17 -7.40 10.22 -14.32
N GLU A 18 -7.23 10.41 -13.01
CA GLU A 18 -7.58 11.68 -12.34
C GLU A 18 -6.39 12.65 -12.19
N GLY A 19 -5.16 12.21 -12.51
CA GLY A 19 -3.95 13.03 -12.40
C GLY A 19 -3.57 13.39 -10.95
N LYS A 20 -4.09 12.66 -9.97
CA LYS A 20 -3.91 12.95 -8.54
C LYS A 20 -2.65 12.26 -7.99
N GLU A 21 -1.49 12.85 -8.24
CA GLU A 21 -0.19 12.32 -7.80
C GLU A 21 0.03 12.29 -6.27
N ILE A 22 -0.72 13.11 -5.53
CA ILE A 22 -0.75 13.13 -4.07
C ILE A 22 -2.15 12.76 -3.60
N PHE A 23 -2.25 11.68 -2.84
CA PHE A 23 -3.51 11.10 -2.39
C PHE A 23 -3.49 10.72 -0.92
N SER A 24 -4.68 10.61 -0.35
CA SER A 24 -4.93 10.17 1.02
C SER A 24 -5.47 8.74 1.05
N ARG A 25 -5.46 8.13 2.23
CA ARG A 25 -6.15 6.84 2.46
C ARG A 25 -7.65 6.93 2.18
N GLU A 26 -8.24 8.10 2.42
CA GLU A 26 -9.64 8.37 2.17
C GLU A 26 -9.95 8.39 0.66
N ASP A 27 -9.05 8.92 -0.15
CA ASP A 27 -9.20 8.91 -1.61
C ASP A 27 -9.21 7.48 -2.16
N ILE A 28 -8.27 6.65 -1.70
CA ILE A 28 -8.21 5.23 -2.08
C ILE A 28 -9.49 4.50 -1.64
N ARG A 29 -9.93 4.75 -0.40
CA ARG A 29 -11.16 4.14 0.13
C ARG A 29 -12.39 4.52 -0.71
N ARG A 30 -12.53 5.79 -1.06
CA ARG A 30 -13.62 6.28 -1.92
C ARG A 30 -13.56 5.65 -3.30
N GLN A 31 -12.37 5.55 -3.87
CA GLN A 31 -12.16 4.89 -5.17
C GLN A 31 -12.56 3.41 -5.15
N LEU A 32 -12.33 2.72 -4.03
CA LEU A 32 -12.75 1.33 -3.83
C LEU A 32 -14.23 1.18 -3.50
N GLY A 33 -14.95 2.27 -3.18
CA GLY A 33 -16.35 2.20 -2.73
C GLY A 33 -16.55 1.49 -1.38
N VAL A 34 -15.48 1.32 -0.59
CA VAL A 34 -15.52 0.55 0.66
C VAL A 34 -15.91 1.45 1.83
N ASP A 35 -16.76 0.95 2.73
CA ASP A 35 -17.14 1.69 3.93
C ASP A 35 -15.95 1.85 4.90
N ARG A 36 -16.07 2.82 5.82
CA ARG A 36 -15.00 3.11 6.78
C ARG A 36 -14.66 1.92 7.69
N PRO A 37 -15.64 1.20 8.29
CA PRO A 37 -15.33 0.03 9.12
C PRO A 37 -14.56 -1.07 8.38
N THR A 38 -14.88 -1.33 7.12
CA THR A 38 -14.20 -2.34 6.30
C THR A 38 -12.79 -1.87 5.93
N TRP A 39 -12.63 -0.59 5.59
CA TRP A 39 -11.30 -0.01 5.37
C TRP A 39 -10.38 -0.13 6.60
N GLU A 40 -10.90 0.17 7.79
CA GLU A 40 -10.15 0.10 9.04
C GLU A 40 -9.71 -1.33 9.37
N ARG A 41 -10.60 -2.32 9.17
CA ARG A 41 -10.32 -3.73 9.46
C ARG A 41 -9.38 -4.40 8.46
N SER A 42 -9.53 -4.12 7.17
CA SER A 42 -8.92 -4.95 6.12
C SER A 42 -7.83 -4.23 5.32
N TYR A 43 -7.98 -2.93 5.07
CA TYR A 43 -7.11 -2.19 4.15
C TYR A 43 -6.03 -1.41 4.87
N THR A 44 -6.32 -0.89 6.07
CA THR A 44 -5.39 -0.01 6.80
C THR A 44 -4.06 -0.71 7.08
N GLY A 45 -4.07 -1.93 7.61
CA GLY A 45 -2.84 -2.67 7.88
C GLY A 45 -2.03 -2.99 6.61
N ILE A 46 -2.73 -3.35 5.53
CA ILE A 46 -2.10 -3.63 4.22
C ILE A 46 -1.43 -2.37 3.66
N PHE A 47 -2.16 -1.25 3.59
CA PHE A 47 -1.63 0.02 3.11
C PHE A 47 -0.39 0.45 3.90
N GLN A 48 -0.39 0.29 5.22
CA GLN A 48 0.77 0.64 6.05
C GLN A 48 2.02 -0.18 5.68
N MET A 49 1.86 -1.47 5.38
CA MET A 49 3.00 -2.32 4.97
C MET A 49 3.49 -2.08 3.55
N MET A 50 2.68 -1.44 2.70
CA MET A 50 3.08 -1.05 1.34
C MET A 50 3.91 0.25 1.32
N ARG A 51 4.00 0.96 2.45
CA ARG A 51 4.78 2.20 2.58
C ARG A 51 6.26 1.92 2.81
N SER A 52 7.09 2.64 2.06
CA SER A 52 8.55 2.68 2.23
C SER A 52 8.99 3.30 3.56
N ASP A 53 8.17 4.16 4.17
CA ASP A 53 8.47 4.81 5.45
C ASP A 53 7.80 4.13 6.65
N GLY A 54 7.08 3.02 6.42
CA GLY A 54 6.38 2.22 7.42
C GLY A 54 7.15 0.96 7.82
N VAL A 55 8.37 1.11 8.36
CA VAL A 55 9.18 0.05 9.02
C VAL A 55 9.46 -1.19 8.14
N SER A 56 10.63 -1.26 7.49
CA SER A 56 11.77 -1.99 8.06
C SER A 56 13.09 -1.55 7.42
N LYS A 57 13.68 -0.46 7.92
CA LYS A 57 15.14 -0.44 8.15
C LYS A 57 15.43 -1.20 9.45
N ILE A 58 14.98 -2.45 9.59
CA ILE A 58 15.82 -3.41 10.30
C ILE A 58 16.98 -3.64 9.35
N LYS A 59 18.02 -2.81 9.48
CA LYS A 59 19.37 -3.23 9.15
C LYS A 59 19.51 -4.60 9.83
N TYR A 60 19.75 -5.66 9.07
CA TYR A 60 20.25 -6.90 9.65
C TYR A 60 21.56 -6.54 10.37
N GLY A 61 21.45 -6.25 11.67
CA GLY A 61 22.42 -5.48 12.42
C GLY A 61 21.98 -5.35 13.88
N THR A 62 22.28 -6.41 14.63
CA THR A 62 22.55 -6.38 16.08
C THR A 62 21.46 -5.92 17.05
N ALA A 63 20.19 -6.31 16.86
CA ALA A 63 19.26 -6.42 17.99
C ALA A 63 18.25 -7.54 17.73
N ARG A 64 18.26 -8.59 18.58
CA ARG A 64 17.22 -9.62 18.55
C ARG A 64 15.87 -8.94 18.84
N PRO A 65 14.86 -9.04 17.96
CA PRO A 65 13.56 -8.49 18.30
C PRO A 65 13.00 -9.26 19.49
N ARG A 66 12.58 -8.53 20.53
CA ARG A 66 11.84 -9.06 21.67
C ARG A 66 10.63 -9.79 21.09
N ARG A 67 10.58 -11.11 21.25
CA ARG A 67 9.49 -11.97 20.78
C ARG A 67 8.18 -11.43 21.37
N VAL A 68 7.39 -10.73 20.57
CA VAL A 68 6.00 -10.43 20.89
C VAL A 68 5.23 -11.69 20.51
N GLU A 69 5.14 -12.65 21.43
CA GLU A 69 4.50 -13.96 21.21
C GLU A 69 2.97 -13.91 21.14
N ASN A 70 2.38 -12.73 20.93
CA ASN A 70 0.93 -12.50 20.90
C ASN A 70 0.50 -11.51 19.81
N ALA A 71 1.14 -11.52 18.64
CA ALA A 71 0.56 -10.90 17.44
C ALA A 71 -0.15 -11.99 16.64
N SER A 72 -1.43 -12.21 16.94
CA SER A 72 -2.33 -13.07 16.15
C SER A 72 -2.28 -12.68 14.68
N HIS A 73 -1.69 -13.55 13.86
CA HIS A 73 -1.51 -13.46 12.40
C HIS A 73 -0.71 -12.24 11.88
N PRO A 74 0.56 -12.40 11.47
CA PRO A 74 1.25 -11.36 10.72
C PRO A 74 0.50 -11.15 9.41
N LEU A 75 -0.07 -9.96 9.22
CA LEU A 75 -0.56 -9.54 7.92
C LEU A 75 0.62 -9.65 6.95
N LYS A 76 0.51 -10.50 5.93
CA LYS A 76 1.58 -10.73 4.94
C LYS A 76 1.21 -10.02 3.64
N VAL A 77 1.94 -8.96 3.34
CA VAL A 77 1.97 -8.37 1.99
C VAL A 77 3.09 -9.05 1.21
N GLY A 78 2.75 -9.51 0.01
CA GLY A 78 3.71 -10.13 -0.89
C GLY A 78 4.85 -9.16 -1.21
N PRO A 79 6.11 -9.62 -1.44
CA PRO A 79 7.25 -8.75 -1.69
C PRO A 79 7.03 -7.71 -2.80
N ARG A 80 6.22 -8.05 -3.82
CA ARG A 80 5.81 -7.17 -4.94
C ARG A 80 5.12 -5.88 -4.49
N PHE A 81 4.46 -5.87 -3.35
CA PHE A 81 3.66 -4.72 -2.91
C PHE A 81 4.35 -3.92 -1.79
N LYS A 82 5.63 -4.17 -1.52
CA LYS A 82 6.42 -3.38 -0.58
C LYS A 82 7.02 -2.16 -1.26
N ASP A 83 7.31 -1.13 -0.48
CA ASP A 83 7.98 0.10 -0.93
C ASP A 83 7.29 0.82 -2.10
N VAL A 84 5.96 0.69 -2.20
CA VAL A 84 5.14 1.31 -3.25
C VAL A 84 4.84 2.77 -2.92
N PHE A 85 4.56 3.07 -1.65
CA PHE A 85 4.12 4.39 -1.23
C PHE A 85 5.19 5.13 -0.41
N ARG A 86 5.20 6.45 -0.51
CA ARG A 86 5.97 7.34 0.35
C ARG A 86 5.06 8.42 0.91
N ARG A 87 5.19 8.70 2.21
CA ARG A 87 4.49 9.81 2.84
C ARG A 87 5.14 11.14 2.44
N VAL A 88 4.31 12.11 2.05
CA VAL A 88 4.72 13.50 1.79
C VAL A 88 4.53 14.33 3.05
N GLU A 89 3.37 14.19 3.68
CA GLU A 89 3.01 14.83 4.95
C GLU A 89 1.95 14.01 5.69
N HIS A 90 1.46 14.49 6.85
CA HIS A 90 0.46 13.76 7.62
C HIS A 90 -0.81 13.49 6.80
N GLY A 91 -1.11 12.21 6.54
CA GLY A 91 -2.29 11.79 5.80
C GLY A 91 -2.16 11.83 4.27
N ARG A 92 -1.11 12.44 3.71
CA ARG A 92 -0.88 12.53 2.25
C ARG A 92 0.32 11.70 1.80
N HIS A 93 0.14 11.00 0.69
CA HIS A 93 1.07 9.99 0.18
C HIS A 93 1.23 10.17 -1.32
N THR A 94 2.35 9.69 -1.83
CA THR A 94 2.64 9.60 -3.27
C THR A 94 3.28 8.25 -3.58
N LEU A 95 3.39 7.91 -4.86
CA LEU A 95 4.08 6.71 -5.32
C LEU A 95 5.60 6.91 -5.24
N THR A 96 6.32 5.83 -4.93
CA THR A 96 7.78 5.74 -5.17
C THR A 96 8.03 5.49 -6.67
N GLU A 97 9.29 5.57 -7.10
CA GLU A 97 9.68 5.13 -8.46
C GLU A 97 9.27 3.68 -8.74
N TYR A 98 9.35 2.82 -7.73
CA TYR A 98 8.85 1.44 -7.83
C TYR A 98 7.33 1.39 -7.93
N GLY A 99 6.61 2.16 -7.11
CA GLY A 99 5.16 2.23 -7.14
C GLY A 99 4.61 2.69 -8.49
N TRP A 100 5.28 3.64 -9.15
CA TRP A 100 4.93 4.07 -10.51
C TRP A 100 5.04 2.92 -11.52
N ARG A 101 6.14 2.17 -11.52
CA ARG A 101 6.30 0.99 -12.39
C ARG A 101 5.24 -0.07 -12.13
N LEU A 102 4.94 -0.34 -10.86
CA LEU A 102 3.94 -1.33 -10.48
C LEU A 102 2.53 -0.95 -10.94
N VAL A 103 2.17 0.34 -10.89
CA VAL A 103 0.91 0.84 -11.45
C VAL A 103 0.84 0.58 -12.96
N ASP A 104 1.92 0.84 -13.68
CA ASP A 104 1.97 0.61 -15.13
C ASP A 104 1.85 -0.89 -15.47
N GLU A 105 2.52 -1.76 -14.70
CA GLU A 105 2.40 -3.22 -14.84
C GLU A 105 0.95 -3.71 -14.63
N VAL A 106 0.32 -3.30 -13.52
CA VAL A 106 -1.05 -3.73 -13.19
C VAL A 106 -2.06 -3.26 -14.25
N LEU A 107 -1.87 -2.06 -14.80
CA LEU A 107 -2.72 -1.57 -15.90
C LEU A 107 -2.48 -2.31 -17.22
N ALA A 108 -1.26 -2.78 -17.48
CA ALA A 108 -0.95 -3.57 -18.66
C ALA A 108 -1.52 -5.00 -18.57
N GLU A 109 -1.50 -5.60 -17.38
CA GLU A 109 -2.09 -6.91 -17.09
C GLU A 109 -3.60 -6.91 -17.35
N GLU A 110 -4.33 -5.88 -16.89
CA GLU A 110 -5.78 -5.72 -17.09
C GLU A 110 -6.20 -5.53 -18.56
N ARG A 111 -5.28 -5.05 -19.42
CA ARG A 111 -5.57 -4.86 -20.86
C ARG A 111 -5.31 -6.11 -21.70
N SER A 112 -4.65 -7.11 -21.11
CA SER A 112 -4.21 -8.32 -21.79
C SER A 112 -5.01 -9.56 -21.39
N GLY A 113 -5.92 -9.43 -20.41
CA GLY A 113 -6.87 -10.46 -19.99
C GLY A 113 -8.26 -10.21 -20.56
#